data_AF-A0A1X0DJS6-F1
#
_entry.id   AF-A0A1X0DJS6-F1
#
_cell.length_a   1.000
_cell.length_b   1.000
_cell.length_c   1.000
_cell.angle_alpha   90.00
_cell.angle_beta   90.00
_cell.angle_gamma   90.00
#
_symmetry.space_group_name_H-M   'P 1'
#
loop_
_entity.id
_entity.type
_entity.pdbx_description
1 polymer ?
#
loop_
_entity_poly.entity_id
_entity_poly.type
_entity_poly.pdbx_seq_one_letter_code
_entity_poly.pdbx_strand_id
1 'polypeptide(L)'
;MVDPMSVLGLPDYNPGSLSLRETRIVYLHGELRLDELEEELLGQGRSLEETARILSEQRNALRSWTRELMSDRRAAATITAENPNMSWDEVVAKYRNRGFTGDDLYREIMAAAKRSRAKVNEALGLDPNNPPPLPPMLPPVPFDRGPP
;
A
#
# COMPACT_ATOMS: atom_id res chain seq x y z
N MET A 1 -11.42 -8.93 6.45
CA MET A 1 -10.60 -7.83 5.87
C MET A 1 -9.16 -8.25 6.06
N VAL A 2 -8.34 -8.25 5.01
CA VAL A 2 -6.94 -8.67 5.15
C VAL A 2 -6.18 -7.57 5.88
N ASP A 3 -5.44 -7.93 6.93
CA ASP A 3 -4.59 -7.01 7.67
C ASP A 3 -3.24 -6.89 6.94
N PRO A 4 -2.95 -5.74 6.29
CA PRO A 4 -1.70 -5.56 5.58
C PRO A 4 -0.52 -5.44 6.54
N MET A 5 -0.72 -5.02 7.79
CA MET A 5 0.38 -4.80 8.73
C MET A 5 1.02 -6.12 9.14
N SER A 6 0.18 -7.08 9.55
CA SER A 6 0.64 -8.41 9.96
C SER A 6 1.31 -9.15 8.80
N VAL A 7 0.71 -9.14 7.61
CA VAL A 7 1.26 -9.86 6.44
C VAL A 7 2.53 -9.20 5.91
N LEU A 8 2.61 -7.86 5.90
CA LEU A 8 3.77 -7.14 5.37
C LEU A 8 4.81 -6.80 6.45
N GLY A 9 4.60 -7.21 7.71
CA GLY A 9 5.50 -6.91 8.82
C GLY A 9 5.70 -5.41 9.08
N LEU A 10 4.64 -4.60 8.92
CA LEU A 10 4.69 -3.16 9.15
C LEU A 10 4.31 -2.80 10.61
N PRO A 11 4.87 -1.72 11.17
CA PRO A 11 4.48 -1.27 12.51
C PRO A 11 3.02 -0.84 12.60
N ASP A 12 2.38 -1.11 13.74
CA ASP A 12 0.99 -0.78 14.03
C ASP A 12 0.82 0.68 14.48
N TYR A 13 0.88 1.61 13.51
CA TYR A 13 0.73 3.04 13.77
C TYR A 13 -0.71 3.40 14.19
N ASN A 14 -0.84 4.34 15.14
CA ASN A 14 -2.14 4.88 15.52
C ASN A 14 -2.83 5.58 14.32
N PRO A 15 -4.15 5.37 14.09
CA PRO A 15 -4.89 6.11 13.09
C PRO A 15 -4.79 7.63 13.29
N GLY A 16 -4.69 8.38 12.20
CA GLY A 16 -4.61 9.85 12.24
C GLY A 16 -3.31 10.41 12.85
N SER A 17 -2.27 9.61 13.03
CA SER A 17 -1.03 10.04 13.68
C SER A 17 0.05 10.55 12.71
N LEU A 18 -0.01 10.18 11.43
CA LEU A 18 1.08 10.44 10.49
C LEU A 18 0.78 11.62 9.57
N SER A 19 1.80 12.45 9.32
CA SER A 19 1.76 13.45 8.25
C SER A 19 1.72 12.78 6.86
N LEU A 20 1.34 13.55 5.83
CA LEU A 20 1.33 13.05 4.44
C LEU A 20 2.66 12.40 4.04
N ARG A 21 3.80 13.02 4.42
CA ARG A 21 5.12 12.51 4.09
C ARG A 21 5.44 11.21 4.83
N GLU A 22 5.13 11.13 6.13
CA GLU A 22 5.33 9.93 6.93
C GLU A 22 4.44 8.77 6.48
N THR A 23 3.15 9.04 6.21
CA THR A 23 2.25 8.06 5.58
C THR A 23 2.83 7.54 4.27
N ARG A 24 3.40 8.43 3.45
CA ARG A 24 4.00 8.02 2.18
C ARG A 24 5.23 7.15 2.39
N ILE A 25 6.07 7.44 3.39
CA ILE A 25 7.22 6.59 3.74
C ILE A 25 6.73 5.19 4.14
N VAL A 26 5.75 5.09 5.05
CA VAL A 26 5.16 3.79 5.44
C VAL A 26 4.59 3.04 4.24
N TYR A 27 3.91 3.74 3.34
CA TYR A 27 3.39 3.14 2.11
C TYR A 27 4.50 2.58 1.22
N LEU A 28 5.62 3.29 1.04
CA LEU A 28 6.75 2.83 0.23
C LEU A 28 7.46 1.61 0.86
N HIS A 29 7.60 1.58 2.18
CA HIS A 29 8.05 0.36 2.87
C HIS A 29 7.11 -0.81 2.59
N GLY A 30 5.79 -0.59 2.63
CA GLY A 30 4.82 -1.61 2.23
C GLY A 30 4.97 -2.08 0.78
N GLU A 31 5.37 -1.21 -0.15
CA GLU A 31 5.69 -1.61 -1.53
C GLU A 31 6.90 -2.55 -1.60
N LEU A 32 7.99 -2.26 -0.86
CA LEU A 32 9.15 -3.15 -0.77
C LEU A 32 8.79 -4.50 -0.14
N ARG A 33 7.89 -4.51 0.86
CA ARG A 33 7.39 -5.76 1.47
C ARG A 33 6.53 -6.59 0.53
N LEU A 34 5.86 -5.95 -0.44
CA LEU A 34 5.16 -6.68 -1.50
C LEU A 34 6.13 -7.34 -2.49
N ASP A 35 7.31 -6.76 -2.72
CA ASP A 35 8.39 -7.44 -3.47
C ASP A 35 8.86 -8.71 -2.73
N GLU A 36 9.15 -8.60 -1.43
CA GLU A 36 9.54 -9.75 -0.60
C GLU A 36 8.46 -10.85 -0.60
N LEU A 37 7.18 -10.46 -0.47
CA LEU A 37 6.05 -11.38 -0.49
C LEU A 37 5.88 -12.10 -1.83
N GLU A 38 6.15 -11.42 -2.96
CA GLU A 38 6.13 -12.08 -4.29
C GLU A 38 7.15 -13.22 -4.35
N GLU A 39 8.39 -12.94 -3.93
CA GLU A 39 9.47 -13.93 -3.92
C GLU A 39 9.12 -15.13 -3.05
N GLU A 40 8.55 -14.90 -1.87
CA GLU A 40 8.11 -15.96 -0.96
C GLU A 40 7.02 -16.83 -1.61
N LEU A 41 5.96 -16.23 -2.15
CA LEU A 41 4.84 -16.95 -2.75
C LEU A 41 5.28 -17.79 -3.95
N LEU A 42 6.11 -17.23 -4.83
CA LEU A 42 6.66 -17.97 -5.97
C LEU A 42 7.62 -19.08 -5.52
N GLY A 43 8.44 -18.83 -4.50
CA GLY A 43 9.32 -19.84 -3.89
C GLY A 43 8.55 -21.02 -3.27
N GLN A 44 7.33 -20.78 -2.79
CA GLN A 44 6.40 -21.80 -2.30
C GLN A 44 5.67 -22.55 -3.44
N GLY A 45 5.94 -22.22 -4.70
CA GLY A 45 5.33 -22.88 -5.86
C GLY A 45 3.91 -22.39 -6.19
N ARG A 46 3.50 -21.22 -5.68
CA ARG A 46 2.22 -20.60 -6.05
C ARG A 46 2.19 -20.25 -7.53
N SER A 47 1.02 -20.30 -8.13
CA SER A 47 0.85 -19.90 -9.53
C SER A 47 0.95 -18.38 -9.69
N LEU A 48 1.30 -17.92 -10.90
CA LEU A 48 1.37 -16.47 -11.19
C LEU A 48 0.03 -15.76 -10.95
N GLU A 49 -1.09 -16.41 -11.26
CA GLU A 49 -2.42 -15.87 -11.01
C GLU A 49 -2.71 -15.72 -9.51
N GLU A 50 -2.42 -16.76 -8.73
CA GLU A 50 -2.64 -16.74 -7.29
C GLU A 50 -1.76 -15.68 -6.62
N THR A 51 -0.48 -15.61 -6.98
CA THR A 51 0.45 -14.58 -6.49
C THR A 51 -0.02 -13.18 -6.87
N ALA A 52 -0.40 -12.95 -8.14
CA ALA A 52 -0.91 -11.66 -8.60
C ALA A 52 -2.17 -11.22 -7.84
N ARG A 53 -3.06 -12.16 -7.54
CA ARG A 53 -4.28 -11.89 -6.76
C ARG A 53 -3.94 -11.48 -5.33
N ILE A 54 -3.09 -12.26 -4.65
CA ILE A 54 -2.66 -11.96 -3.28
C ILE A 54 -2.01 -10.57 -3.22
N LEU A 55 -1.05 -10.27 -4.10
CA LEU A 55 -0.38 -8.97 -4.12
C LEU A 55 -1.35 -7.81 -4.41
N SER A 56 -2.31 -8.01 -5.32
CA SER A 56 -3.33 -6.99 -5.63
C SER A 56 -4.24 -6.72 -4.43
N GLU A 57 -4.66 -7.76 -3.71
CA GLU A 57 -5.46 -7.64 -2.49
C GLU A 57 -4.66 -6.95 -1.38
N GLN A 58 -3.40 -7.32 -1.19
CA GLN A 58 -2.51 -6.69 -0.20
C GLN A 58 -2.22 -5.22 -0.51
N ARG A 59 -2.03 -4.86 -1.78
CA ARG A 59 -1.91 -3.44 -2.17
C ARG A 59 -3.17 -2.66 -1.81
N ASN A 60 -4.35 -3.20 -2.06
CA ASN A 60 -5.60 -2.52 -1.73
C ASN A 60 -5.75 -2.34 -0.22
N ALA A 61 -5.40 -3.36 0.57
CA ALA A 61 -5.37 -3.28 2.02
C ALA A 61 -4.38 -2.22 2.51
N LEU A 62 -3.14 -2.24 2.00
CA LEU A 62 -2.10 -1.24 2.29
C LEU A 62 -2.55 0.19 1.96
N ARG A 63 -3.20 0.40 0.80
CA ARG A 63 -3.75 1.70 0.41
C ARG A 63 -4.81 2.19 1.38
N SER A 64 -5.74 1.33 1.78
CA SER A 64 -6.79 1.70 2.73
C SER A 64 -6.21 2.02 4.10
N TRP A 65 -5.38 1.13 4.64
CA TRP A 65 -4.77 1.30 5.95
C TRP A 65 -3.90 2.57 6.03
N THR A 66 -3.03 2.82 5.05
CA THR A 66 -2.19 4.04 5.07
C THR A 66 -3.02 5.33 5.03
N ARG A 67 -4.19 5.34 4.39
CA ARG A 67 -5.12 6.49 4.45
C ARG A 67 -5.72 6.67 5.83
N GLU A 68 -5.93 5.59 6.58
CA GLU A 68 -6.37 5.67 7.97
C GLU A 68 -5.30 6.27 8.89
N LEU A 69 -4.01 6.11 8.57
CA LEU A 69 -2.91 6.72 9.32
C LEU A 69 -2.80 8.23 9.14
N MET A 70 -3.31 8.78 8.03
CA MET A 70 -3.19 10.21 7.72
C MET A 70 -3.90 11.08 8.75
N SER A 71 -3.16 12.02 9.34
CA SER A 71 -3.67 13.02 10.27
C SER A 71 -4.63 14.01 9.60
N ASP A 72 -4.37 14.38 8.34
CA ASP A 72 -5.33 15.12 7.52
C ASP A 72 -6.44 14.20 7.00
N ARG A 73 -7.53 14.14 7.78
CA ARG A 73 -8.71 13.32 7.46
C ARG A 73 -9.45 13.77 6.20
N ARG A 74 -9.39 15.06 5.88
CA ARG A 74 -10.06 15.60 4.68
C ARG A 74 -9.32 15.16 3.43
N ALA A 75 -7.99 15.28 3.42
CA ALA A 75 -7.16 14.76 2.34
C ALA A 75 -7.34 13.24 2.17
N ALA A 76 -7.36 12.47 3.27
CA ALA A 76 -7.59 11.03 3.22
C ALA A 76 -8.94 10.66 2.58
N ALA A 77 -10.02 11.38 2.93
CA ALA A 77 -11.34 11.19 2.34
C ALA A 77 -11.36 11.51 0.84
N THR A 78 -10.76 12.63 0.42
CA THR A 78 -10.64 13.00 -1.00
C THR A 78 -9.87 11.93 -1.79
N ILE A 79 -8.70 11.51 -1.30
CA ILE A 79 -7.88 10.49 -1.96
C ILE A 79 -8.64 9.16 -2.07
N THR A 80 -9.41 8.79 -1.04
CA THR A 80 -10.23 7.57 -1.04
C THR A 80 -11.31 7.63 -2.12
N ALA A 81 -12.05 8.74 -2.19
CA ALA A 81 -13.11 8.94 -3.15
C ALA A 81 -12.60 8.98 -4.61
N GLU A 82 -11.50 9.69 -4.86
CA GLU A 82 -10.94 9.83 -6.21
C GLU A 82 -10.16 8.60 -6.68
N ASN A 83 -9.67 7.78 -5.75
CA ASN A 83 -8.83 6.63 -6.06
C ASN A 83 -9.38 5.40 -5.33
N PRO A 84 -10.53 4.86 -5.75
CA PRO A 84 -11.08 3.64 -5.16
C PRO A 84 -10.12 2.45 -5.35
N ASN A 85 -10.33 1.42 -4.53
CA ASN A 85 -9.70 0.12 -4.72
C ASN A 85 -10.46 -0.63 -5.81
N MET A 86 -9.72 -1.32 -6.68
CA MET A 86 -10.31 -2.18 -7.72
C MET A 86 -10.45 -3.59 -7.17
N SER A 87 -11.55 -4.25 -7.49
CA SER A 87 -11.70 -5.70 -7.32
C SER A 87 -10.73 -6.47 -8.23
N TRP A 88 -10.53 -7.76 -7.94
CA TRP A 88 -9.68 -8.61 -8.76
C TRP A 88 -10.11 -8.63 -10.24
N ASP A 89 -11.41 -8.77 -10.49
CA ASP A 89 -11.94 -8.82 -11.85
C ASP A 89 -11.74 -7.50 -12.61
N GLU A 90 -11.88 -6.36 -11.92
CA GLU A 90 -11.58 -5.04 -12.50
C GLU A 90 -10.10 -4.87 -12.82
N VAL A 91 -9.20 -5.37 -11.95
CA VAL A 91 -7.75 -5.37 -12.21
C VAL A 91 -7.45 -6.23 -13.44
N VAL A 92 -7.93 -7.46 -13.48
CA VAL A 92 -7.74 -8.37 -14.62
C VAL A 92 -8.28 -7.75 -15.92
N ALA A 93 -9.50 -7.22 -15.90
CA ALA A 93 -10.11 -6.58 -17.07
C ALA A 93 -9.29 -5.37 -17.53
N LYS A 94 -8.83 -4.52 -16.61
CA LYS A 94 -7.99 -3.36 -16.92
C LYS A 94 -6.71 -3.75 -17.67
N TYR A 95 -6.01 -4.80 -17.24
CA TYR A 95 -4.77 -5.22 -17.89
C TYR A 95 -5.00 -6.02 -19.17
N ARG A 96 -6.07 -6.81 -19.26
CA ARG A 96 -6.49 -7.42 -20.54
C ARG A 96 -6.84 -6.36 -21.59
N ASN A 97 -7.54 -5.29 -21.20
CA ASN A 97 -7.85 -4.17 -22.09
C ASN A 97 -6.60 -3.41 -22.55
N ARG A 98 -5.46 -3.57 -21.86
CA ARG A 98 -4.15 -3.05 -22.28
C ARG A 98 -3.37 -4.03 -23.16
N GLY A 99 -3.95 -5.18 -23.50
CA GLY A 99 -3.36 -6.19 -24.39
C GLY A 99 -2.58 -7.30 -23.70
N PHE A 100 -2.51 -7.33 -22.36
CA PHE A 100 -1.81 -8.40 -21.65
C PHE A 100 -2.66 -9.67 -21.57
N THR A 101 -2.03 -10.84 -21.76
CA THR A 101 -2.69 -12.15 -21.75
C THR A 101 -1.77 -13.22 -21.17
N GLY A 102 -2.33 -14.39 -20.84
CA GLY A 102 -1.57 -15.52 -20.28
C GLY A 102 -0.77 -15.13 -19.04
N ASP A 103 0.46 -15.63 -18.94
CA ASP A 103 1.36 -15.29 -17.83
C ASP A 103 1.73 -13.81 -17.77
N ASP A 104 1.86 -13.14 -18.92
CA ASP A 104 2.28 -11.74 -18.98
C ASP A 104 1.25 -10.80 -18.35
N LEU A 105 -0.03 -11.18 -18.38
CA LEU A 105 -1.09 -10.52 -17.63
C LEU A 105 -0.79 -10.51 -16.14
N TYR A 106 -0.49 -11.68 -15.58
CA TYR A 106 -0.27 -11.81 -14.14
C TYR A 106 1.05 -11.16 -13.72
N ARG A 107 2.11 -11.29 -14.53
CA ARG A 107 3.39 -10.58 -14.29
C ARG A 107 3.22 -9.06 -14.26
N GLU A 108 2.47 -8.48 -15.19
CA GLU A 108 2.22 -7.03 -15.19
C GLU A 108 1.34 -6.61 -13.99
N ILE A 109 0.38 -7.44 -13.57
CA ILE A 109 -0.41 -7.16 -12.36
C ILE A 109 0.49 -7.17 -11.11
N MET A 110 1.38 -8.16 -10.96
CA MET A 110 2.35 -8.22 -9.86
C MET A 110 3.25 -6.98 -9.87
N ALA A 111 3.85 -6.64 -11.01
CA ALA A 111 4.68 -5.44 -11.15
C ALA A 111 3.90 -4.15 -10.81
N ALA A 112 2.62 -4.08 -11.19
CA ALA A 112 1.76 -2.96 -10.85
C ALA A 112 1.36 -2.91 -9.37
N ALA A 113 1.29 -4.06 -8.71
CA ALA A 113 0.92 -4.15 -7.31
C ALA A 113 2.00 -3.50 -6.39
N LYS A 114 3.24 -3.47 -6.87
CA LYS A 114 4.43 -3.07 -6.11
C LYS A 114 4.94 -1.67 -6.44
N ARG A 115 4.30 -0.96 -7.37
CA ARG A 115 4.75 0.37 -7.82
C ARG A 115 3.69 1.44 -7.58
N SER A 116 4.11 2.62 -7.16
CA SER A 116 3.24 3.77 -7.02
C SER A 116 3.51 4.87 -8.03
N ARG A 117 2.68 5.92 -8.00
CA ARG A 117 2.77 7.04 -8.94
C ARG A 117 4.05 7.83 -8.69
N ALA A 118 4.98 7.80 -9.65
CA ALA A 118 6.27 8.49 -9.58
C ALA A 118 6.13 9.97 -9.18
N LYS A 119 5.21 10.71 -9.82
CA LYS A 119 4.96 12.13 -9.52
C LYS A 119 4.64 12.44 -8.05
N VAL A 120 3.97 11.52 -7.34
CA VAL A 120 3.65 11.71 -5.91
C VAL A 120 4.91 11.55 -5.06
N ASN A 121 5.78 10.61 -5.43
CA ASN A 121 7.06 10.39 -4.74
C ASN A 121 8.02 11.56 -4.97
N GLU A 122 8.12 12.02 -6.23
CA GLU A 122 8.93 13.19 -6.61
C GLU A 122 8.50 14.45 -5.85
N ALA A 123 7.20 14.73 -5.77
CA ALA A 123 6.66 15.88 -5.05
C ALA A 123 6.99 15.88 -3.55
N LEU A 124 7.27 14.72 -2.96
CA LEU A 124 7.62 14.54 -1.55
C LEU A 124 9.12 14.31 -1.32
N GLY A 125 9.92 14.30 -2.40
CA GLY A 125 11.36 14.03 -2.35
C GLY A 125 11.68 12.62 -1.82
N LEU A 126 10.90 11.62 -2.23
CA LEU A 126 11.05 10.23 -1.79
C LEU A 126 11.49 9.34 -2.96
N ASP A 127 12.51 8.51 -2.72
CA ASP A 127 12.87 7.42 -3.62
C ASP A 127 12.09 6.16 -3.22
N PRO A 128 11.24 5.58 -4.08
CA PRO A 128 10.51 4.35 -3.76
C PRO A 128 11.42 3.13 -3.53
N ASN A 129 12.62 3.11 -4.12
CA ASN A 129 13.55 1.98 -3.96
C ASN A 129 14.47 2.16 -2.75
N ASN A 130 14.52 3.36 -2.18
CA ASN A 130 15.33 3.67 -1.01
C ASN A 130 14.60 4.72 -0.14
N PRO A 131 13.42 4.38 0.40
CA PRO A 131 12.67 5.32 1.23
C PRO A 131 13.45 5.62 2.51
N PRO A 132 13.24 6.81 3.11
CA PRO A 132 13.73 7.09 4.45
C PRO A 132 13.32 5.99 5.46
N PRO A 133 14.02 5.88 6.61
CA PRO A 133 13.60 4.99 7.68
C PRO A 133 12.14 5.23 8.09
N LEU A 134 11.49 4.15 8.53
CA LEU A 134 10.13 4.21 9.06
C LEU A 134 10.03 5.27 10.17
N PRO A 135 8.94 6.07 10.20
CA PRO A 135 8.77 7.09 11.22
C PRO A 135 8.68 6.46 12.62
N PRO A 136 9.10 7.17 13.68
CA PRO A 136 9.00 6.67 15.03
C PRO A 136 7.53 6.45 15.41
N MET A 137 7.29 5.39 16.19
CA MET A 137 5.99 5.14 16.79
C MET A 137 5.76 6.16 17.91
N LEU A 138 5.01 7.23 17.63
CA LEU A 138 4.66 8.20 18.66
C LEU A 138 3.70 7.55 19.67
N PRO A 139 3.91 7.74 20.99
CA PRO A 139 2.93 7.32 21.97
C PRO A 139 1.59 8.02 21.68
N PRO A 140 0.44 7.39 21.97
CA PRO A 140 -0.85 8.05 21.82
C PRO A 140 -0.83 9.38 22.58
N VAL A 141 -1.23 10.46 21.92
CA VAL A 141 -1.34 11.77 22.56
C VAL A 141 -2.33 11.60 23.72
N PRO A 142 -1.95 11.88 24.98
CA PRO A 142 -2.89 11.84 26.08
C PRO A 142 -4.08 12.73 25.74
N PHE A 143 -5.30 12.22 25.90
CA PHE A 143 -6.48 13.07 25.89
C PHE A 143 -6.27 14.13 26.97
N ASP A 144 -6.02 15.36 26.55
CA ASP A 144 -5.92 16.50 27.45
C ASP A 144 -7.31 16.66 28.10
N ARG A 145 -7.46 16.17 29.34
CA ARG A 145 -8.61 16.55 30.15
C ARG A 145 -8.41 18.04 30.41
N GLY A 146 -9.15 18.86 29.68
CA GLY A 146 -9.24 20.28 29.95
C GLY A 146 -9.48 20.55 31.45
N PRO A 147 -9.07 21.73 31.95
CA PRO A 147 -8.99 21.98 33.39
C PRO A 147 -10.37 21.84 34.06
N PRO A 148 -10.38 21.48 35.37
CA PRO A 148 -11.60 21.26 36.15
C PRO A 148 -12.47 22.50 36.31
#